data_AF-A0A6B1AH19-F1
#
_entry.id   AF-A0A6B1AH19-F1
#
_cell.length_a   1.000
_cell.length_b   1.000
_cell.length_c   1.000
_cell.angle_alpha   90.00
_cell.angle_beta   90.00
_cell.angle_gamma   90.00
#
_symmetry.space_group_name_H-M   'P 1'
#
loop_
_entity.id
_entity.type
_entity.pdbx_description
1 polymer ?
#
loop_
_entity_poly.entity_id
_entity_poly.type
_entity_poly.pdbx_seq_one_letter_code
_entity_poly.pdbx_strand_id
1 'polypeptide(L)'
;MSPTRSWGTSRSTGRPPSSGGSSRPILRLRTAWLVVQREAAERFAGRPCSRETLPSLLLKPWWQIEIARRLCRTDFDPPPSVDVVALWLARRTRPLVDRSRAADYRRFIRSCFGRDARSIRRCLRSEFTRTQIHRLGRDLRFDPSGPLRGLTFDHWLALFRFRTLTRS
;
A
#
# COMPACT_ATOMS: atom_id res chain seq x y z
N MET A 1 15.34 -46.02 -70.68
CA MET A 1 14.25 -46.54 -69.84
C MET A 1 13.94 -45.53 -68.75
N SER A 2 12.90 -44.72 -68.97
CA SER A 2 12.10 -43.93 -68.01
C SER A 2 10.83 -43.59 -68.79
N PRO A 3 9.62 -43.86 -68.27
CA PRO A 3 8.95 -42.93 -67.36
C PRO A 3 8.23 -43.67 -66.21
N THR A 4 7.77 -43.05 -65.13
CA THR A 4 6.42 -42.44 -64.96
C THR A 4 6.28 -42.26 -63.43
N ARG A 5 5.82 -41.15 -62.85
CA ARG A 5 4.44 -40.90 -62.40
C ARG A 5 4.47 -39.60 -61.57
N SER A 6 3.75 -38.56 -62.02
CA SER A 6 2.36 -38.22 -61.69
C SER A 6 2.18 -37.67 -60.27
N TRP A 7 1.95 -36.36 -60.21
CA TRP A 7 1.52 -35.61 -59.04
C TRP A 7 0.07 -35.94 -58.68
N GLY A 8 -0.19 -36.13 -57.39
CA GLY A 8 -1.53 -36.33 -56.82
C GLY A 8 -1.61 -35.88 -55.36
N THR A 9 -2.15 -34.67 -55.17
CA THR A 9 -2.98 -34.15 -54.06
C THR A 9 -2.85 -34.70 -52.63
N SER A 10 -2.63 -33.81 -51.65
CA SER A 10 -3.60 -33.57 -50.56
C SER A 10 -3.21 -32.38 -49.66
N ARG A 11 -4.20 -31.55 -49.32
CA ARG A 11 -4.13 -30.49 -48.31
C ARG A 11 -3.95 -31.10 -46.91
N SER A 12 -3.09 -30.50 -46.10
CA SER A 12 -3.29 -30.47 -44.65
C SER A 12 -3.02 -29.05 -44.14
N THR A 13 -4.08 -28.26 -44.03
CA THR A 13 -4.12 -27.01 -43.26
C THR A 13 -4.07 -27.36 -41.78
N GLY A 14 -2.86 -27.53 -41.24
CA GLY A 14 -2.62 -27.63 -39.80
C GLY A 14 -2.36 -26.24 -39.23
N ARG A 15 -3.40 -25.60 -38.69
CA ARG A 15 -3.28 -24.41 -37.84
C ARG A 15 -2.48 -24.82 -36.59
N PRO A 16 -1.43 -24.10 -36.17
CA PRO A 16 -0.73 -24.44 -34.94
C PRO A 16 -1.72 -24.40 -33.77
N PRO A 17 -1.63 -25.33 -32.80
CA PRO A 17 -2.50 -25.31 -31.64
C PRO A 17 -2.34 -23.95 -30.96
N SER A 18 -3.46 -23.27 -30.78
CA SER A 18 -3.57 -22.06 -29.97
C SER A 18 -2.87 -22.30 -28.64
N SER A 19 -1.75 -21.62 -28.44
CA SER A 19 -1.05 -21.55 -27.16
C SER A 19 -2.07 -21.15 -26.11
N GLY A 20 -2.53 -22.14 -25.34
CA GLY A 20 -3.41 -21.93 -24.21
C GLY A 20 -2.78 -20.85 -23.36
N GLY A 21 -3.53 -19.75 -23.18
CA GLY A 21 -3.10 -18.63 -22.36
C GLY A 21 -2.71 -19.17 -21.00
N SER A 22 -1.41 -19.28 -20.75
CA SER A 22 -0.85 -19.50 -19.43
C SER A 22 -1.25 -18.29 -18.62
N SER A 23 -2.44 -18.38 -18.02
CA SER A 23 -2.90 -17.46 -17.01
C SER A 23 -1.99 -17.73 -15.83
N ARG A 24 -0.82 -17.07 -15.84
CA ARG A 24 0.08 -17.01 -14.70
C ARG A 24 -0.82 -16.72 -13.51
N PRO A 25 -0.89 -17.61 -12.51
CA PRO A 25 -1.72 -17.35 -11.35
C PRO A 25 -1.28 -16.00 -10.83
N ILE A 26 -2.23 -15.06 -10.73
CA ILE A 26 -1.95 -13.76 -10.11
C ILE A 26 -1.54 -14.09 -8.69
N LEU A 27 -0.23 -14.10 -8.44
CA LEU A 27 0.33 -14.42 -7.14
C LEU A 27 -0.23 -13.40 -6.15
N ARG A 28 -1.21 -13.83 -5.36
CA ARG A 28 -1.73 -13.03 -4.27
C ARG A 28 -0.72 -13.13 -3.15
N LEU A 29 0.21 -12.18 -3.12
CA LEU A 29 1.15 -12.01 -2.01
C LEU A 29 0.35 -11.97 -0.70
N ARG A 30 0.57 -12.98 0.15
CA ARG A 30 -0.01 -13.07 1.49
C ARG A 30 0.94 -12.55 2.54
N THR A 31 2.21 -12.89 2.40
CA THR A 31 3.26 -12.51 3.34
C THR A 31 4.54 -12.23 2.57
N ALA A 32 5.34 -11.29 3.04
CA ALA A 32 6.68 -11.00 2.53
C ALA A 32 7.62 -10.69 3.68
N TRP A 33 8.89 -11.09 3.51
CA TRP A 33 10.02 -10.67 4.32
C TRP A 33 10.97 -9.91 3.41
N LEU A 34 11.27 -8.68 3.77
CA LEU A 34 12.14 -7.80 3.00
C LEU A 34 13.32 -7.37 3.86
N VAL A 35 14.52 -7.49 3.33
CA VAL A 35 15.72 -6.91 3.93
C VAL A 35 15.86 -5.50 3.36
N VAL A 36 15.73 -4.48 4.21
CA VAL A 36 15.69 -3.07 3.78
C VAL A 36 16.45 -2.18 4.76
N GLN A 37 16.81 -0.97 4.31
CA GLN A 37 17.32 0.07 5.19
C GLN A 37 16.32 0.38 6.30
N ARG A 38 16.80 0.59 7.52
CA ARG A 38 15.97 0.83 8.70
C ARG A 38 15.02 2.00 8.51
N GLU A 39 15.48 3.12 7.98
CA GLU A 39 14.68 4.33 7.76
C GLU A 39 13.54 4.06 6.76
N ALA A 40 13.79 3.24 5.74
CA ALA A 40 12.76 2.82 4.81
C ALA A 40 11.71 1.94 5.51
N ALA A 41 12.14 0.97 6.32
CA ALA A 41 11.23 0.13 7.10
C ALA A 41 10.37 0.96 8.06
N GLU A 42 10.98 1.89 8.79
CA GLU A 42 10.32 2.82 9.69
C GLU A 42 9.29 3.69 8.96
N ARG A 43 9.62 4.15 7.74
CA ARG A 43 8.70 4.91 6.88
C ARG A 43 7.48 4.07 6.46
N PHE A 44 7.65 2.80 6.12
CA PHE A 44 6.53 1.91 5.77
C PHE A 44 5.70 1.49 6.98
N ALA A 45 6.34 1.25 8.12
CA ALA A 45 5.69 0.81 9.35
C ALA A 45 4.93 1.94 10.06
N GLY A 46 5.40 3.19 10.00
CA GLY A 46 4.81 4.29 10.79
C GLY A 46 4.89 4.03 12.30
N ARG A 47 3.89 4.45 13.08
CA ARG A 47 3.89 4.19 14.53
C ARG A 47 3.79 2.69 14.84
N PRO A 48 4.45 2.21 15.90
CA PRO A 48 5.21 2.98 16.91
C PRO A 48 6.67 3.30 16.52
N CYS A 49 7.20 2.70 15.46
CA CYS A 49 8.61 2.82 15.07
C CYS A 49 8.98 4.24 14.59
N SER A 50 8.05 4.92 13.92
CA SER A 50 8.21 6.31 13.48
C SER A 50 6.86 7.04 13.46
N ARG A 51 6.84 8.30 13.00
CA ARG A 51 5.58 9.01 12.76
C ARG A 51 4.86 8.43 11.54
N GLU A 52 3.54 8.55 11.48
CA GLU A 52 2.81 8.17 10.27
C GLU A 52 3.31 8.98 9.06
N THR A 53 3.64 8.26 8.00
CA THR A 53 4.04 8.79 6.70
C THR A 53 3.00 8.43 5.64
N LEU A 54 3.04 9.11 4.50
CA LEU A 54 2.16 8.79 3.37
C LEU A 54 2.22 7.29 3.00
N PRO A 55 3.40 6.65 2.81
CA PRO A 55 3.46 5.20 2.60
C PRO A 55 2.79 4.37 3.68
N SER A 56 3.06 4.65 4.96
CA SER A 56 2.46 3.86 6.06
C SER A 56 0.93 3.92 6.05
N LEU A 57 0.35 5.11 5.88
CA LEU A 57 -1.10 5.30 5.82
C LEU A 57 -1.72 4.63 4.59
N LEU A 58 -0.99 4.57 3.47
CA LEU A 58 -1.39 3.89 2.25
C LEU A 58 -1.11 2.38 2.26
N LEU A 59 -0.58 1.80 3.33
CA LEU A 59 -0.33 0.37 3.41
C LEU A 59 -1.13 -0.29 4.53
N LYS A 60 -1.18 0.34 5.71
CA LYS A 60 -1.82 -0.17 6.93
C LYS A 60 -3.26 -0.69 6.79
N PRO A 61 -4.14 -0.15 5.92
CA PRO A 61 -5.48 -0.70 5.75
C PRO A 61 -5.49 -2.13 5.21
N TRP A 62 -4.45 -2.50 4.46
CA TRP A 62 -4.36 -3.77 3.73
C TRP A 62 -3.29 -4.71 4.28
N TRP A 63 -2.30 -4.16 4.97
CA TRP A 63 -1.13 -4.89 5.47
C TRP A 63 -0.90 -4.62 6.94
N GLN A 64 -0.50 -5.65 7.67
CA GLN A 64 0.26 -5.54 8.90
C GLN A 64 1.74 -5.44 8.52
N ILE A 65 2.46 -4.50 9.11
CA ILE A 65 3.85 -4.19 8.78
C ILE A 65 4.61 -4.05 10.08
N GLU A 66 5.68 -4.83 10.23
CA GLU A 66 6.48 -4.85 11.45
C GLU A 66 7.97 -4.94 11.11
N ILE A 67 8.77 -4.16 11.83
CA ILE A 67 10.22 -4.32 11.83
C ILE A 67 10.51 -5.51 12.76
N ALA A 68 10.59 -6.70 12.17
CA ALA A 68 10.63 -7.95 12.91
C ALA A 68 12.01 -8.20 13.55
N ARG A 69 13.09 -7.80 12.89
CA ARG A 69 14.45 -8.01 13.39
C ARG A 69 15.44 -6.98 12.85
N ARG A 70 16.39 -6.56 13.69
CA ARG A 70 17.61 -5.85 13.26
C ARG A 70 18.65 -6.86 12.78
N LEU A 71 19.30 -6.56 11.66
CA LEU A 71 20.36 -7.40 11.12
C LEU A 71 21.71 -6.75 11.41
N CYS A 72 22.70 -7.57 11.76
CA CYS A 72 24.04 -7.10 12.06
C CYS A 72 24.75 -6.80 10.73
N ARG A 73 25.64 -5.80 10.72
CA ARG A 73 26.42 -5.47 9.51
C ARG A 73 27.32 -6.62 9.07
N THR A 74 27.74 -7.44 10.03
CA THR A 74 28.50 -8.68 9.83
C THR A 74 27.69 -9.80 9.18
N ASP A 75 26.37 -9.66 9.06
CA ASP A 75 25.51 -10.63 8.35
C ASP A 75 25.60 -10.47 6.82
N PHE A 76 26.35 -9.48 6.32
CA PHE A 76 26.42 -9.10 4.92
C PHE A 76 27.87 -9.03 4.44
N ASP A 77 28.08 -9.37 3.17
CA ASP A 77 29.35 -9.19 2.48
C ASP A 77 29.10 -8.56 1.09
N PRO A 78 29.60 -7.34 0.82
CA PRO A 78 30.30 -6.46 1.75
C PRO A 78 29.35 -5.89 2.84
N PRO A 79 29.87 -5.51 4.02
CA PRO A 79 29.07 -4.87 5.06
C PRO A 79 28.41 -3.58 4.57
N PRO A 80 27.09 -3.37 4.79
CA PRO A 80 26.40 -2.16 4.34
C PRO A 80 26.89 -0.92 5.12
N SER A 81 26.73 0.27 4.53
CA SER A 81 27.06 1.55 5.17
C SER A 81 26.00 2.03 6.18
N VAL A 82 24.80 1.44 6.13
CA VAL A 82 23.59 1.86 6.87
C VAL A 82 23.01 0.72 7.71
N ASP A 83 22.11 1.06 8.65
CA ASP A 83 21.34 0.08 9.40
C ASP A 83 20.38 -0.69 8.49
N VAL A 84 20.37 -2.01 8.61
CA VAL A 84 19.51 -2.90 7.84
C VAL A 84 18.62 -3.72 8.77
N VAL A 85 17.37 -3.92 8.38
CA VAL A 85 16.38 -4.67 9.15
C VAL A 85 15.60 -5.64 8.27
N ALA A 86 15.09 -6.71 8.88
CA ALA A 86 14.07 -7.57 8.30
C ALA A 86 12.68 -6.96 8.56
N LEU A 87 12.04 -6.49 7.50
CA LEU A 87 10.67 -5.99 7.49
C LEU A 87 9.72 -7.12 7.12
N TRP A 88 8.76 -7.42 8.00
CA TRP A 88 7.70 -8.37 7.74
C TRP A 88 6.43 -7.63 7.31
N LEU A 89 5.79 -8.13 6.26
CA LEU A 89 4.49 -7.64 5.80
C LEU A 89 3.53 -8.82 5.66
N ALA A 90 2.35 -8.72 6.25
CA ALA A 90 1.28 -9.70 6.08
C ALA A 90 -0.02 -9.03 5.63
N ARG A 91 -0.63 -9.59 4.58
CA ARG A 91 -1.88 -9.09 4.05
C ARG A 91 -3.01 -9.40 5.03
N ARG A 92 -3.75 -8.38 5.42
CA ARG A 92 -4.90 -8.53 6.32
C ARG A 92 -5.97 -9.38 5.64
N THR A 93 -6.44 -10.40 6.35
CA THR A 93 -7.60 -11.21 5.93
C THR A 93 -8.85 -10.35 5.83
N ARG A 94 -9.08 -9.51 6.86
CA ARG A 94 -10.10 -8.46 6.89
C ARG A 94 -9.42 -7.08 6.79
N PRO A 95 -9.47 -6.42 5.63
CA PRO A 95 -8.88 -5.08 5.50
C PRO A 95 -9.64 -4.07 6.36
N LEU A 96 -8.94 -3.06 6.87
CA LEU A 96 -9.52 -2.05 7.77
C LEU A 96 -10.41 -1.03 7.05
N VAL A 97 -10.26 -0.98 5.72
CA VAL A 97 -11.06 -0.23 4.76
C VAL A 97 -11.57 -1.21 3.71
N ASP A 98 -12.86 -1.12 3.39
CA ASP A 98 -13.46 -1.96 2.37
C ASP A 98 -12.76 -1.81 1.02
N ARG A 99 -12.59 -2.91 0.28
CA ARG A 99 -11.86 -2.90 -1.00
C ARG A 99 -12.53 -2.02 -2.05
N SER A 100 -13.86 -1.93 -2.06
CA SER A 100 -14.60 -1.03 -2.96
C SER A 100 -14.24 0.44 -2.73
N ARG A 101 -13.88 0.80 -1.49
CA ARG A 101 -13.51 2.17 -1.08
C ARG A 101 -12.01 2.45 -1.11
N ALA A 102 -11.21 1.53 -1.65
CA ALA A 102 -9.76 1.67 -1.68
C ALA A 102 -9.29 2.92 -2.45
N ALA A 103 -9.94 3.24 -3.57
CA ALA A 103 -9.63 4.43 -4.36
C ALA A 103 -9.94 5.72 -3.59
N ASP A 104 -11.08 5.76 -2.90
CA ASP A 104 -11.50 6.91 -2.09
C ASP A 104 -10.59 7.14 -0.90
N TYR A 105 -10.19 6.07 -0.22
CA TYR A 105 -9.24 6.18 0.88
C TYR A 105 -7.89 6.73 0.41
N ARG A 106 -7.36 6.23 -0.72
CA ARG A 106 -6.11 6.76 -1.28
C ARG A 106 -6.23 8.23 -1.66
N ARG A 107 -7.36 8.65 -2.23
CA ARG A 107 -7.62 10.05 -2.58
C ARG A 107 -7.68 10.93 -1.33
N PHE A 108 -8.39 10.48 -0.30
CA PHE A 108 -8.49 11.16 1.00
C PHE A 108 -7.12 11.35 1.66
N ILE A 109 -6.32 10.29 1.77
CA ILE A 109 -4.97 10.42 2.36
C ILE A 109 -4.10 11.36 1.52
N ARG A 110 -4.15 11.27 0.18
CA ARG A 110 -3.33 12.13 -0.69
C ARG A 110 -3.75 13.60 -0.65
N SER A 111 -5.04 13.91 -0.59
CA SER A 111 -5.51 15.30 -0.51
C SER A 111 -5.00 15.98 0.77
N CYS A 112 -4.91 15.23 1.85
CA CYS A 112 -4.39 15.69 3.14
C CYS A 112 -2.85 15.89 3.17
N PHE A 113 -2.06 15.15 2.38
CA PHE A 113 -0.59 15.22 2.39
C PHE A 113 0.02 16.30 1.45
N GLY A 114 -0.77 17.30 1.04
CA GLY A 114 -0.31 18.40 0.19
C GLY A 114 0.77 19.30 0.82
N ARG A 115 1.38 20.17 0.01
CA ARG A 115 2.55 21.02 0.32
C ARG A 115 2.40 21.97 1.52
N ASP A 116 1.19 22.11 2.10
CA ASP A 116 0.86 23.13 3.11
C ASP A 116 0.32 22.53 4.43
N ALA A 117 0.63 21.28 4.74
CA ALA A 117 0.17 20.58 5.94
C ALA A 117 0.90 21.01 7.24
N ARG A 118 1.02 22.32 7.48
CA ARG A 118 1.66 22.88 8.69
C ARG A 118 0.92 22.53 9.98
N SER A 119 -0.40 22.33 9.89
CA SER A 119 -1.27 21.88 10.99
C SER A 119 -2.33 20.90 10.53
N ILE A 120 -2.89 20.13 11.46
CA ILE A 120 -3.99 19.19 11.20
C ILE A 120 -5.18 19.91 10.59
N ARG A 121 -5.59 21.07 11.14
CA ARG A 121 -6.71 21.87 10.61
C ARG A 121 -6.50 22.25 9.14
N ARG A 122 -5.29 22.68 8.76
CA ARG A 122 -5.01 23.08 7.38
C ARG A 122 -5.01 21.89 6.42
N CYS A 123 -4.53 20.76 6.89
CA CYS A 123 -4.54 19.49 6.19
C CYS A 123 -5.97 18.96 5.95
N LEU A 124 -6.85 19.11 6.94
CA LEU A 124 -8.22 18.57 6.90
C LEU A 124 -9.25 19.50 6.25
N ARG A 125 -8.91 20.78 5.99
CA ARG A 125 -9.86 21.80 5.49
C ARG A 125 -10.49 21.49 4.13
N SER A 126 -9.85 20.65 3.31
CA SER A 126 -10.37 20.24 2.00
C SER A 126 -11.43 19.15 2.08
N GLU A 127 -11.53 18.47 3.22
CA GLU A 127 -12.43 17.32 3.42
C GLU A 127 -13.47 17.55 4.51
N PHE A 128 -13.26 18.54 5.39
CA PHE A 128 -14.11 18.81 6.56
C PHE A 128 -14.29 20.30 6.82
N THR A 129 -15.46 20.67 7.36
CA THR A 129 -15.72 22.02 7.85
C THR A 129 -14.98 22.31 9.14
N ARG A 130 -14.83 23.59 9.50
CA ARG A 130 -14.18 24.00 10.76
C ARG A 130 -14.86 23.36 11.99
N THR A 131 -16.19 23.35 12.01
CA THR A 131 -16.98 22.76 13.09
C THR A 131 -16.76 21.24 13.18
N GLN A 132 -16.74 20.54 12.04
CA GLN A 132 -16.43 19.10 12.01
C GLN A 132 -15.03 18.82 12.53
N ILE A 133 -14.01 19.58 12.10
CA ILE A 133 -12.63 19.42 12.58
C ILE A 133 -12.54 19.60 14.10
N HIS A 134 -13.19 20.63 14.65
CA HIS A 134 -13.18 20.87 16.09
C HIS A 134 -13.86 19.74 16.86
N ARG A 135 -15.05 19.30 16.40
CA ARG A 135 -15.77 18.18 17.00
C ARG A 135 -14.94 16.89 16.95
N LEU A 136 -14.36 16.56 15.80
CA LEU A 136 -13.52 15.38 15.61
C LEU A 136 -12.26 15.44 16.46
N GLY A 137 -11.63 16.62 16.61
CA GLY A 137 -10.48 16.80 17.50
C GLY A 137 -10.82 16.47 18.95
N ARG A 138 -11.99 16.92 19.43
CA ARG A 138 -12.47 16.58 20.78
C ARG A 138 -12.77 15.08 20.91
N ASP A 139 -13.55 14.54 19.98
CA ASP A 139 -14.06 13.16 20.05
C ASP A 139 -12.92 12.13 19.86
N LEU A 140 -11.92 12.44 19.03
CA LEU A 140 -10.75 11.60 18.75
C LEU A 140 -9.50 12.01 19.55
N ARG A 141 -9.61 13.00 20.45
CA ARG A 141 -8.54 13.47 21.36
C ARG A 141 -7.25 13.89 20.64
N PHE A 142 -7.35 14.67 19.57
CA PHE A 142 -6.21 15.36 18.95
C PHE A 142 -6.44 16.87 18.91
N ASP A 143 -5.36 17.65 19.03
CA ASP A 143 -5.42 19.11 18.84
C ASP A 143 -5.45 19.46 17.34
N PRO A 144 -6.52 20.09 16.80
CA PRO A 144 -6.57 20.52 15.41
C PRO A 144 -5.51 21.55 15.02
N SER A 145 -5.01 22.33 15.97
CA SER A 145 -3.93 23.30 15.74
C SER A 145 -2.55 22.67 15.77
N GLY A 146 -2.47 21.45 16.32
CA GLY A 146 -1.25 20.66 16.41
C GLY A 146 -0.69 20.21 15.06
N PRO A 147 0.54 19.65 15.07
CA PRO A 147 1.21 19.24 13.85
C PRO A 147 0.60 17.95 13.30
N LEU A 148 0.62 17.78 11.96
CA LEU A 148 0.04 16.61 11.28
C LEU A 148 0.55 15.26 11.84
N ARG A 149 1.83 15.24 12.18
CA ARG A 149 2.56 14.12 12.78
C ARG A 149 2.03 13.67 14.16
N GLY A 150 1.14 14.45 14.76
CA GLY A 150 0.39 14.06 15.97
C GLY A 150 -0.71 13.03 15.70
N LEU A 151 -1.18 12.89 14.46
CA LEU A 151 -2.21 11.91 14.11
C LEU A 151 -1.64 10.48 14.05
N THR A 152 -2.34 9.55 14.70
CA THR A 152 -2.09 8.12 14.59
C THR A 152 -2.86 7.54 13.40
N PHE A 153 -2.52 6.32 12.99
CA PHE A 153 -3.29 5.61 11.97
C PHE A 153 -4.78 5.48 12.34
N ASP A 154 -5.10 5.24 13.61
CA ASP A 154 -6.49 5.13 14.06
C ASP A 154 -7.26 6.44 13.91
N HIS A 155 -6.61 7.59 14.16
CA HIS A 155 -7.21 8.89 13.87
C HIS A 155 -7.52 9.03 12.37
N TRP A 156 -6.58 8.68 11.48
CA TRP A 156 -6.81 8.72 10.04
C TRP A 156 -7.95 7.81 9.58
N LEU A 157 -8.03 6.61 10.16
CA LEU A 157 -9.09 5.66 9.86
C LEU A 157 -10.46 6.17 10.32
N ALA A 158 -10.53 6.75 11.52
CA ALA A 158 -11.76 7.36 12.04
C ALA A 158 -12.21 8.56 11.20
N LEU A 159 -11.28 9.46 10.83
CA LEU A 159 -11.56 10.60 9.95
C LEU A 159 -12.13 10.13 8.60
N PHE A 160 -11.51 9.12 7.97
CA PHE A 160 -12.01 8.56 6.72
C PHE A 160 -13.43 7.98 6.87
N ARG A 161 -13.68 7.22 7.94
CA ARG A 161 -15.00 6.63 8.20
C ARG A 161 -16.07 7.72 8.39
N PHE A 162 -15.77 8.76 9.18
CA PHE A 162 -16.68 9.90 9.38
C PHE A 162 -17.04 10.58 8.05
N ARG A 163 -16.04 10.89 7.21
CA ARG A 163 -16.25 11.47 5.87
C ARG A 163 -17.21 10.63 5.02
N THR A 164 -17.09 9.31 5.07
CA THR A 164 -17.91 8.43 4.24
C THR A 164 -19.34 8.28 4.73
N LEU A 165 -19.60 8.48 6.01
CA LEU A 165 -20.96 8.47 6.57
C LEU A 165 -21.74 9.73 6.20
N THR A 166 -21.05 10.87 6.06
CA THR A 166 -21.69 12.16 5.74
C THR A 166 -21.94 12.41 4.25
N ARG A 167 -21.49 11.51 3.36
CA ARG A 167 -21.66 11.63 1.89
C ARG A 167 -22.54 10.53 1.29
N SER A 168 -23.21 9.74 2.14
CA SER A 168 -24.28 8.81 1.75
C SER A 168 -25.61 9.46 2.07
#